data_AF-A0A963SPE1-F1
#
_entry.id   AF-A0A963SPE1-F1
#
_cell.length_a   1.000
_cell.length_b   1.000
_cell.length_c   1.000
_cell.angle_alpha   90.00
_cell.angle_beta   90.00
_cell.angle_gamma   90.00
#
_symmetry.space_group_name_H-M   'P 1'
#
loop_
_entity.id
_entity.type
_entity.pdbx_description
1 polymer ?
#
loop_
_entity_poly.entity_id
_entity_poly.type
_entity_poly.pdbx_seq_one_letter_code
_entity_poly.pdbx_strand_id
1 'polypeptide(L)'
;MQDQFKEYGLNFAQTILLFAVLAVPLIISKFLISAYELTEVGPYLTIFIAMVSVVAVFYGIMLNYRYALVGRIYDLVYFKFLIVIFIFFFIVYDAYMLYFNQAAFFIQHSKIIRRDVVWRDVPFADLPDYVIYENFKYAFQFCLSLVRGIFELFLIHTLMSERKEPRLKKKSTQRQRLRSKSVEELKANLHPSILKNYENDNDQKNDGQKNDE
;
A
#
# COMPACT_ATOMS: atom_id res chain seq x y z
N MET A 1 15.68 26.28 -3.15
CA MET A 1 14.38 26.17 -2.45
C MET A 1 13.39 25.25 -3.16
N GLN A 2 13.11 25.41 -4.47
CA GLN A 2 12.15 24.55 -5.20
C GLN A 2 12.45 23.03 -5.10
N ASP A 3 13.72 22.63 -5.22
CA ASP A 3 14.13 21.22 -5.10
C ASP A 3 13.81 20.63 -3.71
N GLN A 4 13.97 21.41 -2.64
CA GLN A 4 13.65 20.97 -1.27
C GLN A 4 12.13 20.86 -1.07
N PHE A 5 11.35 21.83 -1.56
CA PHE A 5 9.88 21.75 -1.51
C PHE A 5 9.33 20.54 -2.26
N LYS A 6 9.92 20.20 -3.41
CA LYS A 6 9.54 19.01 -4.19
C LYS A 6 9.81 17.71 -3.42
N GLU A 7 10.93 17.63 -2.70
CA GLU A 7 11.25 16.48 -1.86
C GLU A 7 10.30 16.35 -0.66
N TYR A 8 9.96 17.46 0.01
CA TYR A 8 8.95 17.46 1.08
C TYR A 8 7.57 17.02 0.58
N GLY A 9 7.13 17.52 -0.58
CA GLY A 9 5.86 17.10 -1.19
C GLY A 9 5.83 15.61 -1.52
N LEU A 10 6.94 15.05 -2.01
CA LEU A 10 7.09 13.63 -2.30
C LEU A 10 7.06 12.75 -1.03
N ASN A 11 7.55 13.25 0.09
CA ASN A 11 7.49 12.57 1.38
C ASN A 11 6.08 12.60 1.99
N PHE A 12 5.40 13.73 1.84
CA PHE A 12 4.01 13.89 2.25
C PHE A 12 3.07 12.97 1.46
N ALA A 13 3.24 12.93 0.12
CA ALA A 13 2.48 12.01 -0.74
C ALA A 13 2.69 10.54 -0.36
N GLN A 14 3.92 10.15 0.00
CA GLN A 14 4.22 8.79 0.47
C GLN A 14 3.44 8.45 1.76
N THR A 15 3.31 9.43 2.64
CA THR A 15 2.59 9.26 3.91
C THR A 15 1.09 9.16 3.69
N ILE A 16 0.53 10.00 2.81
CA ILE A 16 -0.87 9.88 2.38
C ILE A 16 -1.12 8.50 1.77
N LEU A 17 -0.22 8.01 0.92
CA LEU A 17 -0.34 6.69 0.32
C LEU A 17 -0.32 5.58 1.37
N LEU A 18 0.55 5.68 2.38
CA LEU A 18 0.56 4.74 3.51
C LEU A 18 -0.78 4.77 4.26
N PHE A 19 -1.31 5.95 4.57
CA PHE A 19 -2.61 6.08 5.23
C PHE A 19 -3.75 5.53 4.39
N ALA A 20 -3.75 5.78 3.08
CA ALA A 20 -4.73 5.22 2.17
C ALA A 20 -4.70 3.70 2.17
N VAL A 21 -3.50 3.08 2.14
CA VAL A 21 -3.34 1.62 2.21
C VAL A 21 -3.89 1.03 3.52
N LEU A 22 -3.82 1.76 4.63
CA LEU A 22 -4.33 1.30 5.92
C LEU A 22 -5.85 1.52 6.08
N ALA A 23 -6.38 2.65 5.62
CA ALA A 23 -7.76 3.07 5.86
C ALA A 23 -8.75 2.66 4.77
N VAL A 24 -8.35 2.75 3.48
CA VAL A 24 -9.26 2.50 2.35
C VAL A 24 -9.80 1.06 2.35
N PRO A 25 -9.00 0.01 2.61
CA PRO A 25 -9.53 -1.35 2.67
C PRO A 25 -10.62 -1.54 3.72
N LEU A 26 -10.59 -0.81 4.84
CA LEU A 26 -11.64 -0.85 5.86
C LEU A 26 -12.96 -0.20 5.38
N ILE A 27 -12.87 0.83 4.54
CA ILE A 27 -14.05 1.52 4.01
C ILE A 27 -14.67 0.66 2.89
N ILE A 28 -13.84 0.17 1.97
CA ILE A 28 -14.28 -0.68 0.87
C ILE A 28 -14.87 -1.98 1.40
N SER A 29 -14.27 -2.59 2.41
CA SER A 29 -14.79 -3.83 2.99
C SER A 29 -16.19 -3.66 3.56
N LYS A 30 -16.47 -2.56 4.28
CA LYS A 30 -17.81 -2.25 4.79
C LYS A 30 -18.83 -2.07 3.66
N PHE A 31 -18.43 -1.40 2.58
CA PHE A 31 -19.28 -1.25 1.40
C PHE A 31 -19.58 -2.60 0.72
N LEU A 32 -18.55 -3.43 0.50
CA LEU A 32 -18.72 -4.75 -0.12
C LEU A 32 -19.63 -5.66 0.72
N ILE A 33 -19.46 -5.67 2.04
CA ILE A 33 -20.34 -6.41 2.95
C ILE A 33 -21.79 -5.98 2.79
N SER A 34 -22.04 -4.66 2.72
CA SER A 34 -23.40 -4.12 2.55
C SER A 34 -23.99 -4.41 1.18
N ALA A 35 -23.16 -4.51 0.14
CA ALA A 35 -23.62 -4.74 -1.24
C ALA A 35 -23.89 -6.21 -1.55
N TYR A 36 -23.15 -7.14 -0.92
CA TYR A 36 -23.22 -8.58 -1.23
C TYR A 36 -24.00 -9.40 -0.20
N GLU A 37 -24.49 -8.80 0.89
CA GLU A 37 -25.28 -9.47 1.94
C GLU A 37 -24.72 -10.86 2.28
N LEU A 38 -23.45 -10.88 2.72
CA LEU A 38 -22.70 -12.12 2.97
C LEU A 38 -23.37 -12.99 4.04
N THR A 39 -23.96 -14.09 3.60
CA THR A 39 -24.77 -15.00 4.42
C THR A 39 -24.27 -16.44 4.27
N GLU A 40 -24.60 -17.32 5.23
CA GLU A 40 -24.05 -18.68 5.31
C GLU A 40 -24.63 -19.71 4.31
N VAL A 41 -24.94 -19.30 3.08
CA VAL A 41 -25.51 -20.19 2.06
C VAL A 41 -24.41 -20.64 1.09
N GLY A 42 -24.39 -21.91 0.67
CA GLY A 42 -23.30 -22.53 -0.10
C GLY A 42 -22.65 -21.68 -1.22
N PRO A 43 -23.41 -21.06 -2.15
CA PRO A 43 -22.88 -20.11 -3.14
C PRO A 43 -22.11 -18.91 -2.55
N TYR A 44 -22.50 -18.42 -1.37
CA TYR A 44 -21.84 -17.30 -0.69
C TYR A 44 -20.56 -17.70 0.05
N LEU A 45 -20.36 -18.99 0.36
CA LEU A 45 -19.07 -19.47 0.86
C LEU A 45 -17.96 -19.25 -0.19
N THR A 46 -18.26 -19.52 -1.47
CA THR A 46 -17.31 -19.28 -2.57
C THR A 46 -17.00 -17.79 -2.71
N ILE A 47 -18.01 -16.92 -2.61
CA ILE A 47 -17.84 -15.46 -2.64
C ILE A 47 -16.99 -15.01 -1.44
N PHE A 48 -17.29 -15.51 -0.24
CA PHE A 48 -16.54 -15.24 0.98
C PHE A 48 -15.07 -15.64 0.85
N ILE A 49 -14.78 -16.87 0.40
CA ILE A 49 -13.42 -17.36 0.19
C ILE A 49 -12.68 -16.48 -0.82
N ALA A 50 -13.34 -16.12 -1.93
CA ALA A 50 -12.76 -15.22 -2.92
C ALA A 50 -12.41 -13.85 -2.32
N MET A 51 -13.31 -13.25 -1.55
CA MET A 51 -13.09 -11.96 -0.90
C MET A 51 -11.94 -12.00 0.11
N VAL A 52 -11.90 -13.02 0.99
CA VAL A 52 -10.80 -13.20 1.95
C VAL A 52 -9.48 -13.39 1.22
N SER A 53 -9.48 -14.17 0.13
CA SER A 53 -8.28 -14.42 -0.68
C SER A 53 -7.76 -13.13 -1.33
N VAL A 54 -8.64 -12.28 -1.86
CA VAL A 54 -8.26 -10.97 -2.42
C VAL A 54 -7.61 -10.10 -1.35
N VAL A 55 -8.17 -10.05 -0.15
CA VAL A 55 -7.59 -9.31 0.98
C VAL A 55 -6.21 -9.85 1.36
N ALA A 56 -6.07 -11.17 1.45
CA ALA A 56 -4.80 -11.82 1.77
C ALA A 56 -3.72 -11.54 0.72
N VAL A 57 -4.07 -11.64 -0.57
CA VAL A 57 -3.16 -11.34 -1.69
C VAL A 57 -2.78 -9.85 -1.69
N PHE A 58 -3.75 -8.95 -1.48
CA PHE A 58 -3.50 -7.51 -1.42
C PHE A 58 -2.46 -7.16 -0.34
N TYR A 59 -2.68 -7.60 0.90
CA TYR A 59 -1.74 -7.32 1.99
C TYR A 59 -0.42 -8.10 1.85
N GLY A 60 -0.44 -9.30 1.25
CA GLY A 60 0.78 -10.04 0.90
C GLY A 60 1.65 -9.28 -0.10
N ILE A 61 1.06 -8.69 -1.13
CA ILE A 61 1.76 -7.82 -2.08
C ILE A 61 2.31 -6.59 -1.35
N MET A 62 1.50 -5.92 -0.53
CA MET A 62 1.95 -4.74 0.22
C MET A 62 3.11 -5.07 1.17
N LEU A 63 3.09 -6.25 1.79
CA LEU A 63 4.16 -6.75 2.64
C LEU A 63 5.47 -6.93 1.87
N ASN A 64 5.42 -7.43 0.63
CA ASN A 64 6.59 -7.55 -0.24
C ASN A 64 7.17 -6.17 -0.61
N TYR A 65 6.31 -5.17 -0.82
CA TYR A 65 6.72 -3.80 -1.15
C TYR A 65 6.90 -2.87 0.06
N ARG A 66 6.89 -3.39 1.29
CA ARG A 66 6.95 -2.58 2.53
C ARG A 66 8.14 -1.62 2.61
N TYR A 67 9.32 -2.01 2.13
CA TYR A 67 10.50 -1.14 2.10
C TYR A 67 10.37 0.02 1.10
N ALA A 68 9.61 -0.16 0.03
CA ALA A 68 9.30 0.90 -0.92
C ALA A 68 8.27 1.87 -0.33
N LEU A 69 7.26 1.33 0.36
CA LEU A 69 6.22 2.12 1.06
C LEU A 69 6.80 3.05 2.12
N VAL A 70 7.75 2.55 2.91
CA VAL A 70 8.37 3.29 4.03
C VAL A 70 9.64 4.05 3.62
N GLY A 71 10.20 3.74 2.45
CA GLY A 71 11.59 4.06 2.13
C GLY A 71 11.98 5.54 2.12
N ARG A 72 11.01 6.45 1.94
CA ARG A 72 11.19 7.91 2.03
C ARG A 72 10.90 8.48 3.41
N ILE A 73 9.96 7.87 4.13
CA ILE A 73 9.59 8.24 5.51
C ILE A 73 10.76 7.98 6.46
N TYR A 74 11.55 6.95 6.18
CA TYR A 74 12.69 6.54 6.99
C TYR A 74 13.67 7.67 7.34
N ASP A 75 13.92 8.56 6.39
CA ASP A 75 14.96 9.58 6.52
C ASP A 75 14.45 10.85 7.25
N LEU A 76 13.17 10.90 7.67
CA LEU A 76 12.55 12.00 8.41
C LEU A 76 12.24 11.57 9.84
N VAL A 77 13.16 11.85 10.78
CA VAL A 77 13.07 11.36 12.17
C VAL A 77 11.76 11.75 12.86
N TYR A 78 11.39 13.04 12.86
CA TYR A 78 10.17 13.51 13.51
C TYR A 78 8.89 12.96 12.86
N PHE A 79 8.87 12.88 11.53
CA PHE A 79 7.71 12.41 10.77
C PHE A 79 7.50 10.90 10.94
N LYS A 80 8.60 10.15 11.06
CA LYS A 80 8.61 8.73 11.35
C LYS A 80 7.93 8.41 12.69
N PHE A 81 8.22 9.16 13.75
CA PHE A 81 7.57 8.95 15.06
C PHE A 81 6.04 9.15 15.00
N LEU A 82 5.59 10.21 14.33
CA LEU A 82 4.16 10.49 14.16
C LEU A 82 3.45 9.35 13.39
N ILE A 83 4.08 8.84 12.33
CA ILE A 83 3.55 7.71 11.56
C ILE A 83 3.52 6.43 12.40
N VAL A 84 4.55 6.16 13.20
CA VAL A 84 4.58 4.98 14.09
C VAL A 84 3.45 5.04 15.12
N ILE A 85 3.24 6.20 15.78
CA ILE A 85 2.14 6.40 16.72
C ILE A 85 0.79 6.13 16.03
N PHE A 86 0.64 6.62 14.80
CA PHE A 86 -0.58 6.41 14.03
C PHE A 86 -0.80 4.93 13.64
N ILE A 87 0.26 4.19 13.28
CA ILE A 87 0.13 2.75 13.02
C ILE A 87 -0.22 2.01 14.32
N PHE A 88 0.35 2.40 15.46
CA PHE A 88 -0.05 1.83 16.76
C PHE A 88 -1.53 2.03 17.07
N PHE A 89 -2.09 3.20 16.76
CA PHE A 89 -3.55 3.42 16.88
C PHE A 89 -4.34 2.38 16.07
N PHE A 90 -3.91 2.11 14.84
CA PHE A 90 -4.58 1.13 13.99
C PHE A 90 -4.41 -0.32 14.47
N ILE A 91 -3.27 -0.67 15.06
CA ILE A 91 -3.06 -1.99 15.66
C ILE A 91 -4.02 -2.19 16.83
N VAL A 92 -4.18 -1.19 17.70
CA VAL A 92 -5.13 -1.24 18.81
C VAL A 92 -6.56 -1.34 18.28
N TYR A 93 -6.91 -0.57 17.25
CA TYR A 93 -8.21 -0.67 16.58
C TYR A 93 -8.46 -2.07 16.01
N ASP A 94 -7.48 -2.68 15.32
CA ASP A 94 -7.63 -4.03 14.78
C ASP A 94 -7.76 -5.08 15.88
N ALA A 95 -7.00 -4.97 16.96
CA ALA A 95 -7.12 -5.87 18.11
C ALA A 95 -8.53 -5.77 18.73
N TYR A 96 -9.06 -4.56 18.88
CA TYR A 96 -10.43 -4.34 19.34
C TYR A 96 -11.46 -4.95 18.39
N MET A 97 -11.31 -4.73 17.07
CA MET A 97 -12.21 -5.26 16.05
C MET A 97 -12.15 -6.79 15.95
N LEU A 98 -10.96 -7.40 16.09
CA LEU A 98 -10.79 -8.85 16.16
C LEU A 98 -11.62 -9.45 17.30
N TYR A 99 -11.47 -8.89 18.50
CA TYR A 99 -12.24 -9.33 19.67
C TYR A 99 -13.74 -9.17 19.46
N PHE A 100 -14.19 -7.98 19.02
CA PHE A 100 -15.60 -7.69 18.81
C PHE A 100 -16.23 -8.61 17.76
N ASN A 101 -15.59 -8.78 16.61
CA ASN A 101 -16.12 -9.60 15.52
C ASN A 101 -16.14 -11.09 15.88
N GLN A 102 -15.15 -11.57 16.63
CA GLN A 102 -15.14 -12.93 17.15
C GLN A 102 -16.30 -13.16 18.14
N ALA A 103 -16.54 -12.21 19.06
CA ALA A 103 -17.66 -12.29 20.00
C ALA A 103 -19.02 -12.25 19.28
N ALA A 104 -19.18 -11.34 18.32
CA ALA A 104 -20.39 -11.21 17.51
C ALA A 104 -20.67 -12.49 16.71
N PHE A 105 -19.63 -13.09 16.11
CA PHE A 105 -19.72 -14.38 15.43
C PHE A 105 -20.24 -15.48 16.36
N PHE A 106 -19.69 -15.62 17.57
CA PHE A 106 -20.13 -16.65 18.51
C PHE A 106 -21.56 -16.45 19.01
N ILE A 107 -21.94 -15.20 19.31
CA ILE A 107 -23.31 -14.86 19.70
C ILE A 107 -24.27 -15.29 18.59
N GLN A 108 -23.93 -14.99 17.35
CA GLN A 108 -24.83 -15.24 16.24
C GLN A 108 -24.84 -16.72 15.83
N HIS A 109 -23.71 -17.41 15.95
CA HIS A 109 -23.60 -18.87 15.86
C HIS A 109 -24.42 -19.62 16.92
N SER A 110 -24.56 -19.03 18.12
CA SER A 110 -25.37 -19.62 19.20
C SER A 110 -26.88 -19.49 18.99
N LYS A 111 -27.30 -18.53 18.15
CA LYS A 111 -28.71 -18.34 17.78
C LYS A 111 -29.18 -19.24 16.64
N ILE A 112 -28.28 -20.02 16.03
CA ILE A 112 -28.63 -20.94 14.95
C ILE A 112 -29.45 -22.11 15.53
N ILE A 113 -30.76 -22.06 15.34
CA ILE A 113 -31.74 -22.99 15.96
C ILE A 113 -31.69 -24.39 15.34
N ARG A 114 -31.47 -24.50 14.02
CA ARG A 114 -31.42 -25.78 13.29
C ARG A 114 -30.18 -25.86 12.40
N ARG A 115 -29.27 -26.79 12.75
CA ARG A 115 -28.04 -27.11 12.00
C ARG A 115 -28.19 -28.33 11.09
N ASP A 116 -29.31 -29.03 11.25
CA ASP A 116 -29.67 -30.31 10.66
C ASP A 116 -30.40 -30.17 9.32
N VAL A 117 -31.04 -29.02 9.08
CA VAL A 117 -31.68 -28.73 7.80
C VAL A 117 -30.64 -28.19 6.84
N VAL A 118 -30.25 -29.02 5.88
CA VAL A 118 -29.38 -28.63 4.78
C VAL A 118 -30.20 -27.79 3.80
N TRP A 119 -30.20 -26.47 4.00
CA TRP A 119 -30.85 -25.48 3.12
C TRP A 119 -30.15 -25.32 1.75
N ARG A 120 -29.38 -26.32 1.33
CA ARG A 120 -28.51 -26.29 0.14
C ARG A 120 -29.30 -26.17 -1.16
N ASP A 121 -30.52 -26.69 -1.16
CA ASP A 121 -31.34 -26.84 -2.38
C ASP A 121 -32.50 -25.84 -2.45
N VAL A 122 -32.65 -24.96 -1.45
CA VAL A 122 -33.65 -23.88 -1.46
C VAL A 122 -33.00 -22.62 -2.05
N PRO A 123 -33.60 -22.00 -3.08
CA PRO A 123 -33.11 -20.72 -3.61
C PRO A 123 -33.01 -19.67 -2.49
N PHE A 124 -31.97 -18.85 -2.51
CA PHE A 124 -31.72 -17.86 -1.45
C PHE A 124 -32.90 -16.92 -1.20
N ALA A 125 -33.59 -16.51 -2.28
CA ALA A 125 -34.76 -15.64 -2.21
C ALA A 125 -35.95 -16.27 -1.48
N ASP A 126 -35.99 -17.60 -1.38
CA ASP A 126 -37.05 -18.37 -0.75
C ASP A 126 -36.65 -18.83 0.67
N LEU A 127 -35.44 -18.47 1.13
CA LEU A 127 -35.02 -18.76 2.50
C LEU A 127 -35.71 -17.81 3.46
N PRO A 128 -36.29 -18.33 4.55
CA PRO A 128 -36.81 -17.48 5.60
C PRO A 128 -35.70 -16.64 6.25
N ASP A 129 -35.96 -15.35 6.52
CA ASP A 129 -34.99 -14.41 7.11
C ASP A 129 -34.30 -14.93 8.39
N TYR A 130 -34.99 -15.77 9.17
CA TYR A 130 -34.44 -16.38 10.39
C TYR A 130 -33.36 -17.43 10.14
N VAL A 131 -33.14 -17.84 8.90
CA VAL A 131 -32.10 -18.80 8.46
C VAL A 131 -30.86 -18.08 7.90
N ILE A 132 -30.98 -16.79 7.63
CA ILE A 132 -29.96 -15.97 6.98
C ILE A 132 -29.09 -15.31 8.07
N TYR A 133 -27.94 -15.94 8.39
CA TYR A 133 -27.04 -15.46 9.44
C TYR A 133 -25.91 -14.57 8.88
N GLU A 134 -25.66 -13.43 9.52
CA GLU A 134 -24.58 -12.49 9.19
C GLU A 134 -23.16 -12.97 9.61
N ASN A 135 -22.99 -14.24 9.94
CA ASN A 135 -21.74 -14.78 10.46
C ASN A 135 -20.55 -14.55 9.52
N PHE A 136 -20.76 -14.68 8.20
CA PHE A 136 -19.71 -14.43 7.20
C PHE A 136 -19.27 -12.97 7.13
N LYS A 137 -20.15 -12.03 7.45
CA LYS A 137 -19.78 -10.61 7.60
C LYS A 137 -18.83 -10.43 8.78
N TYR A 138 -19.13 -10.99 9.95
CA TYR A 138 -18.24 -10.90 11.11
C TYR A 138 -16.93 -11.67 10.89
N ALA A 139 -16.99 -12.85 10.28
CA ALA A 139 -15.80 -13.64 9.93
C ALA A 139 -14.91 -12.91 8.92
N PHE A 140 -15.48 -12.25 7.92
CA PHE A 140 -14.71 -11.50 6.93
C PHE A 140 -14.02 -10.28 7.57
N GLN A 141 -14.73 -9.53 8.41
CA GLN A 141 -14.13 -8.42 9.16
C GLN A 141 -13.04 -8.87 10.12
N PHE A 142 -13.22 -10.03 10.78
CA PHE A 142 -12.20 -10.66 11.59
C PHE A 142 -10.95 -10.98 10.76
N CYS A 143 -11.10 -11.67 9.61
CA CYS A 143 -9.98 -11.99 8.73
C CYS A 143 -9.27 -10.73 8.21
N LEU A 144 -10.02 -9.69 7.84
CA LEU A 144 -9.47 -8.42 7.38
C LEU A 144 -8.60 -7.78 8.46
N SER A 145 -9.13 -7.64 9.69
CA SER A 145 -8.36 -7.05 10.80
C SER A 145 -7.16 -7.91 11.19
N LEU A 146 -7.25 -9.24 11.08
CA LEU A 146 -6.11 -10.13 11.34
C LEU A 146 -4.97 -9.89 10.34
N VAL A 147 -5.29 -9.98 9.05
CA VAL A 147 -4.30 -9.84 7.97
C VAL A 147 -3.70 -8.43 7.97
N ARG A 148 -4.54 -7.41 8.19
CA ARG A 148 -4.10 -6.02 8.29
C ARG A 148 -3.19 -5.80 9.51
N GLY A 149 -3.57 -6.31 10.68
CA GLY A 149 -2.75 -6.22 11.89
C GLY A 149 -1.38 -6.88 11.72
N ILE A 150 -1.29 -8.03 11.04
CA ILE A 150 -0.01 -8.66 10.68
C ILE A 150 0.83 -7.71 9.81
N PHE A 151 0.24 -7.14 8.76
CA PHE A 151 0.93 -6.19 7.90
C PHE A 151 1.42 -4.94 8.66
N GLU A 152 0.60 -4.39 9.55
CA GLU A 152 0.94 -3.24 10.40
C GLU A 152 2.13 -3.53 11.33
N LEU A 153 2.18 -4.72 11.94
CA LEU A 153 3.33 -5.14 12.75
C LEU A 153 4.63 -5.16 11.94
N PHE A 154 4.59 -5.71 10.72
CA PHE A 154 5.75 -5.71 9.83
C PHE A 154 6.13 -4.29 9.36
N LEU A 155 5.16 -3.40 9.17
CA LEU A 155 5.43 -1.99 8.87
C LEU A 155 6.15 -1.29 10.02
N ILE A 156 5.69 -1.45 11.27
CA ILE A 156 6.37 -0.88 12.44
C ILE A 156 7.77 -1.46 12.56
N HIS A 157 7.92 -2.78 12.44
CA HIS A 157 9.23 -3.41 12.49
C HIS A 157 10.17 -2.83 11.43
N THR A 158 9.68 -2.64 10.20
CA THR A 158 10.46 -2.07 9.09
C THR A 158 10.82 -0.61 9.33
N LEU A 159 9.88 0.20 9.82
CA LEU A 159 10.11 1.59 10.21
C LEU A 159 11.18 1.67 11.30
N MET A 160 11.08 0.87 12.35
CA MET A 160 11.96 0.93 13.52
C MET A 160 13.34 0.27 13.28
N SER A 161 13.46 -0.62 12.31
CA SER A 161 14.74 -1.27 11.98
C SER A 161 15.80 -0.27 11.50
N GLU A 162 17.07 -0.49 11.83
CA GLU A 162 18.18 0.33 11.34
C GLU A 162 18.45 0.05 9.85
N ARG A 163 18.47 1.11 9.03
CA ARG A 163 18.77 1.00 7.61
C ARG A 163 20.28 1.13 7.43
N LYS A 164 20.91 0.13 6.83
CA LYS A 164 22.36 0.14 6.56
C LYS A 164 22.82 1.36 5.74
N GLU A 165 21.96 1.98 4.92
CA GLU A 165 22.24 3.29 4.30
C GLU A 165 20.95 4.10 3.99
N PRO A 166 20.91 5.41 4.31
CA PRO A 166 19.80 6.29 3.89
C PRO A 166 19.89 6.60 2.39
N ARG A 167 18.80 6.34 1.66
CA ARG A 167 18.72 6.59 0.20
C ARG A 167 18.83 8.09 -0.14
N LEU A 168 18.40 8.98 0.76
CA LEU A 168 18.50 10.44 0.52
C LEU A 168 19.95 10.93 0.44
N LYS A 169 20.86 10.44 1.30
CA LYS A 169 22.28 10.85 1.24
C LYS A 169 22.92 10.48 -0.09
N LYS A 170 22.66 9.29 -0.64
CA LYS A 170 23.24 8.90 -1.94
C LYS A 170 22.77 9.79 -3.09
N LYS A 171 21.47 10.12 -3.17
CA LYS A 171 20.94 10.94 -4.28
C LYS A 171 21.32 12.42 -4.17
N SER A 172 21.27 13.01 -2.98
CA SER A 172 21.68 14.42 -2.80
C SER A 172 23.17 14.59 -3.02
N THR A 173 24.01 13.70 -2.49
CA THR A 173 25.46 13.74 -2.66
C THR A 173 25.87 13.47 -4.11
N GLN A 174 25.19 12.55 -4.81
CA GLN A 174 25.42 12.31 -6.24
C GLN A 174 25.00 13.52 -7.10
N ARG A 175 23.85 14.15 -6.78
CA ARG A 175 23.42 15.38 -7.48
C ARG A 175 24.31 16.59 -7.16
N GLN A 176 24.79 16.73 -5.93
CA GLN A 176 25.78 17.75 -5.57
C GLN A 176 27.10 17.50 -6.29
N ARG A 177 27.59 16.25 -6.33
CA ARG A 177 28.79 15.88 -7.10
C ARG A 177 28.64 16.13 -8.59
N LEU A 178 27.44 15.99 -9.16
CA LEU A 178 27.18 16.30 -10.57
C LEU A 178 27.06 17.81 -10.82
N ARG A 179 26.47 18.58 -9.87
CA ARG A 179 26.39 20.04 -9.95
C ARG A 179 27.73 20.73 -9.66
N SER A 180 28.63 20.10 -8.91
CA SER A 180 29.96 20.65 -8.58
C SER A 180 31.03 20.34 -9.62
N LYS A 181 30.77 19.44 -10.57
CA LYS A 181 31.68 19.15 -11.67
C LYS A 181 31.57 20.23 -12.75
N SER A 182 32.70 20.67 -13.29
CA SER A 182 32.71 21.62 -14.41
C SER A 182 32.16 20.97 -15.68
N VAL A 183 31.71 21.77 -16.66
CA VAL A 183 31.22 21.29 -17.95
C VAL A 183 32.27 20.44 -18.68
N GLU A 184 33.55 20.79 -18.50
CA GLU A 184 34.70 20.07 -19.07
C GLU A 184 34.89 18.69 -18.42
N GLU A 185 34.76 18.58 -17.10
CA GLU A 185 34.81 17.29 -16.40
C GLU A 185 33.62 16.38 -16.73
N LEU A 186 32.46 16.96 -17.03
CA LEU A 186 31.28 16.22 -17.47
C LEU A 186 31.47 15.70 -18.90
N LYS A 187 32.03 16.51 -19.81
CA LYS A 187 32.41 16.12 -21.17
C LYS A 187 33.48 15.04 -21.20
N ALA A 188 34.49 15.12 -20.33
CA ALA A 188 35.57 14.12 -20.23
C ALA A 188 35.08 12.74 -19.75
N ASN A 189 33.94 12.67 -19.04
CA ASN A 189 33.34 11.42 -18.58
C ASN A 189 32.25 10.87 -19.52
N LEU A 190 31.99 11.52 -20.67
CA LEU A 190 31.07 11.01 -21.68
C LEU A 190 31.79 10.04 -22.63
N HIS A 191 31.08 8.98 -23.02
CA HIS A 191 31.60 7.99 -23.97
C HIS A 191 31.95 8.68 -25.31
N PRO A 192 33.09 8.35 -25.96
CA PRO A 192 33.59 9.06 -27.14
C PRO A 192 32.62 9.12 -28.32
N SER A 193 31.65 8.21 -28.39
CA SER A 193 30.58 8.24 -29.40
C SER A 193 29.60 9.41 -29.23
N ILE A 194 29.40 9.92 -28.01
CA ILE A 194 28.51 11.07 -27.74
C ILE A 194 29.25 12.38 -28.01
N LEU A 195 30.55 12.44 -27.74
CA LEU A 195 31.40 13.59 -28.04
C LEU A 195 31.46 13.88 -29.56
N LYS A 196 31.57 12.84 -30.39
CA LYS A 196 31.53 12.98 -31.86
C LYS A 196 30.26 13.61 -32.41
N ASN A 197 29.10 13.38 -31.76
CA ASN A 197 27.84 13.97 -32.20
C ASN A 197 27.79 15.49 -31.92
N TYR A 198 28.45 15.97 -30.86
CA TYR A 198 28.54 17.40 -30.55
C TYR A 198 29.57 18.15 -31.41
N GLU A 199 30.65 17.48 -31.82
CA GLU A 199 31.59 18.04 -32.81
C GLU A 199 30.92 18.17 -34.18
N ASN A 200 30.24 17.12 -34.65
CA ASN A 200 29.55 17.15 -35.94
C ASN A 200 28.41 18.20 -35.99
N ASP A 201 27.66 18.41 -34.89
CA ASP A 201 26.61 19.43 -34.83
C ASP A 201 27.16 20.87 -34.82
N ASN A 202 28.36 21.10 -34.29
CA ASN A 202 28.99 22.42 -34.29
C ASN A 202 29.63 22.74 -35.65
N ASP A 203 30.20 21.75 -36.33
CA ASP A 203 30.72 21.92 -37.68
C ASP A 203 29.58 22.21 -38.69
N GLN A 204 28.43 21.54 -38.55
CA GLN A 204 27.25 21.84 -39.38
C GLN A 204 26.65 23.24 -39.18
N LYS A 205 26.82 23.85 -38.00
CA LYS A 205 26.37 25.23 -37.75
C LYS A 205 27.31 26.29 -38.30
N ASN A 206 28.62 26.02 -38.36
CA ASN A 206 29.59 26.96 -38.91
C ASN A 206 29.61 26.96 -40.45
N ASP A 207 29.24 25.86 -41.10
CA ASP A 207 29.13 25.81 -42.57
C ASP A 207 27.81 26.43 -43.08
N GLY A 208 26.79 26.57 -42.23
CA GLY A 208 25.53 27.23 -42.58
C GLY A 208 25.56 28.77 -42.53
N GLN A 209 26.60 29.38 -41.97
CA GLN A 209 26.73 30.83 -41.80
C GLN A 209 27.67 31.50 -42.82
N LYS A 210 28.28 30.74 -43.73
CA LYS A 210 29.26 31.26 -44.71
C LYS A 210 28.71 31.50 -46.12
N ASN A 211 27.41 31.32 -46.35
CA ASN A 211 26.80 31.37 -47.69
C ASN A 211 25.72 32.45 -47.89
N ASP A 212 25.70 33.50 -47.06
CA ASP A 212 24.79 34.65 -47.24
C ASP A 212 25.54 36.01 -47.14
N GLU A 213 26.56 36.21 -47.97
CA GLU A 213 27.04 37.55 -48.40
C GLU A 213 27.18 37.62 -49.92
#